data_AF-A0A0P5N093-F1
#
_entry.id   AF-A0A0P5N093-F1
#
_cell.length_a   1.000
_cell.length_b   1.000
_cell.length_c   1.000
_cell.angle_alpha   90.00
_cell.angle_beta   90.00
_cell.angle_gamma   90.00
#
_symmetry.space_group_name_H-M   'P 1'
#
loop_
_entity.id
_entity.type
_entity.pdbx_description
1 polymer ?
#
loop_
_entity_poly.entity_id
_entity_poly.type
_entity_poly.pdbx_seq_one_letter_code
_entity_poly.pdbx_strand_id
1 'polypeptide(L)'
;MNCSRLMVLLSIAIVTSANTHQLNMKGMDMREIIDAYLREERHLQRSETVVVPEPKVRLMANTGCFWSGTSPFCNGFCGKGFNMIVKDKSGDGIRCWFGIKKLCCPLQG
;
A
#
# COMPACT_ATOMS: atom_id res chain seq x y z
N MET A 1 -44.00 -22.60 -45.18
CA MET A 1 -42.89 -22.15 -44.30
C MET A 1 -43.42 -22.16 -42.87
N ASN A 2 -43.10 -23.22 -42.13
CA ASN A 2 -43.69 -23.46 -40.82
C ASN A 2 -42.86 -22.71 -39.77
N CYS A 3 -43.49 -21.77 -39.06
CA CYS A 3 -42.89 -20.94 -38.02
C CYS A 3 -42.07 -21.78 -37.01
N SER A 4 -42.50 -23.01 -36.75
CA SER A 4 -41.82 -23.98 -35.88
C SER A 4 -40.42 -24.38 -36.38
N ARG A 5 -40.22 -24.56 -37.70
CA ARG A 5 -38.89 -24.88 -38.24
C ARG A 5 -37.94 -23.68 -38.15
N LEU A 6 -38.46 -22.46 -38.32
CA LEU A 6 -37.68 -21.23 -38.17
C LEU A 6 -37.23 -21.03 -36.71
N MET A 7 -38.11 -21.32 -35.75
CA MET A 7 -37.79 -21.25 -34.32
C MET A 7 -36.73 -22.29 -33.91
N VAL A 8 -36.79 -23.50 -34.46
CA VAL A 8 -35.78 -24.56 -34.20
C VAL A 8 -34.42 -24.20 -34.81
N LEU A 9 -34.40 -23.64 -36.02
CA LEU A 9 -33.13 -23.22 -36.64
C LEU A 9 -32.51 -22.02 -35.90
N LEU A 10 -33.33 -21.07 -35.42
CA LEU A 10 -32.86 -19.97 -34.58
C LEU A 10 -32.33 -20.46 -33.24
N SER A 11 -32.99 -21.41 -32.58
CA SER A 11 -32.49 -21.96 -31.31
C SER A 11 -31.21 -22.78 -31.48
N ILE A 12 -31.09 -23.57 -32.56
CA ILE A 12 -29.84 -24.28 -32.88
C ILE A 12 -28.73 -23.26 -33.17
N ALA A 13 -28.98 -22.21 -33.94
CA ALA A 13 -28.00 -21.15 -34.21
C ALA A 13 -27.54 -20.45 -32.92
N ILE A 14 -28.47 -20.13 -32.01
CA ILE A 14 -28.17 -19.54 -30.70
C ILE A 14 -27.28 -20.49 -29.87
N VAL A 15 -27.62 -21.78 -29.80
CA VAL A 15 -26.83 -22.78 -29.06
C VAL A 15 -25.45 -22.99 -29.68
N THR A 16 -25.32 -22.99 -31.01
CA THR A 16 -24.01 -23.10 -31.68
C THR A 16 -23.15 -21.85 -31.50
N SER A 17 -23.75 -20.65 -31.46
CA SER A 17 -23.02 -19.40 -31.25
C SER A 17 -22.44 -19.26 -29.84
N ALA A 18 -23.06 -19.92 -28.85
CA ALA A 18 -22.58 -19.97 -27.48
C ALA A 18 -21.42 -20.95 -27.26
N ASN A 19 -21.19 -21.91 -28.17
CA ASN A 19 -20.21 -22.98 -28.01
C ASN A 19 -18.96 -22.85 -28.91
N THR A 20 -18.82 -21.77 -29.68
CA THR A 20 -17.63 -21.51 -30.50
C THR A 20 -16.55 -20.66 -29.82
N HIS A 21 -16.74 -20.25 -28.57
CA HIS A 21 -15.67 -19.61 -27.82
C HIS A 21 -14.89 -20.65 -27.00
N GLN A 22 -13.64 -20.86 -27.40
CA GLN A 22 -12.55 -21.48 -26.62
C GLN A 22 -12.43 -23.01 -26.63
N LEU A 23 -11.88 -23.56 -27.72
CA LEU A 23 -10.81 -24.55 -27.59
C LEU A 23 -9.55 -24.00 -28.26
N ASN A 24 -9.10 -22.82 -27.80
CA ASN A 24 -7.72 -22.40 -28.00
C ASN A 24 -6.98 -22.78 -26.72
N MET A 25 -6.53 -24.03 -26.63
CA MET A 25 -5.48 -24.37 -25.68
C MET A 25 -4.20 -23.68 -26.18
N LYS A 26 -4.08 -22.37 -25.94
CA LYS A 26 -2.81 -21.68 -26.11
C LYS A 26 -1.88 -22.35 -25.11
N GLY A 27 -0.87 -23.06 -25.60
CA GLY A 27 0.25 -23.46 -24.77
C GLY A 27 0.73 -22.22 -24.04
N MET A 28 0.81 -22.30 -22.70
CA MET A 28 1.17 -21.16 -21.88
C MET A 28 2.49 -20.58 -22.38
N ASP A 29 2.45 -19.32 -22.81
CA ASP A 29 3.65 -18.62 -23.24
C ASP A 29 4.55 -18.41 -22.04
N MET A 30 5.84 -18.72 -22.19
CA MET A 30 6.80 -18.59 -21.09
C MET A 30 6.87 -17.15 -20.57
N ARG A 31 6.56 -16.14 -21.39
CA ARG A 31 6.47 -14.75 -20.92
C ARG A 31 5.22 -14.51 -20.07
N GLU A 32 4.07 -15.11 -20.39
CA GLU A 32 2.88 -15.04 -19.52
C GLU A 32 3.14 -15.69 -18.16
N ILE A 33 3.90 -16.79 -18.13
CA ILE A 33 4.34 -17.44 -16.89
C ILE A 33 5.24 -16.50 -16.09
N ILE A 34 6.27 -15.92 -16.72
CA ILE A 34 7.16 -14.95 -16.08
C ILE A 34 6.39 -13.72 -15.58
N ASP A 35 5.43 -13.21 -16.34
CA ASP A 35 4.57 -12.08 -15.95
C ASP A 35 3.59 -12.42 -14.81
N ALA A 36 3.23 -13.70 -14.64
CA ALA A 36 2.47 -14.17 -13.48
C ALA A 36 3.36 -14.25 -12.23
N TYR A 37 4.56 -14.80 -12.34
CA TYR A 37 5.53 -14.86 -11.23
C TYR A 37 5.98 -13.45 -10.78
N LEU A 38 6.29 -12.56 -11.70
CA LEU A 38 6.68 -11.17 -11.39
C LEU A 38 5.52 -10.35 -10.79
N ARG A 39 4.25 -10.74 -11.05
CA ARG A 39 3.09 -10.13 -10.38
C ARG A 39 2.99 -10.54 -8.91
N GLU A 40 3.41 -11.75 -8.57
CA GLU A 40 3.42 -12.27 -7.19
C GLU A 40 4.52 -11.60 -6.33
N GLU A 41 5.68 -11.28 -6.91
CA GLU A 41 6.81 -10.69 -6.17
C GLU A 41 6.63 -9.22 -5.76
N ARG A 42 5.66 -8.49 -6.33
CA ARG A 42 5.38 -7.08 -5.94
C ARG A 42 4.78 -6.94 -4.53
N HIS A 43 4.34 -8.04 -3.91
CA HIS A 43 3.79 -8.01 -2.56
C HIS A 43 4.79 -8.29 -1.44
N LEU A 44 6.03 -8.75 -1.75
CA LEU A 44 7.05 -8.99 -0.72
C LEU A 44 8.19 -7.97 -0.73
N GLN A 45 8.46 -7.29 -1.85
CA GLN A 45 9.50 -6.25 -1.92
C GLN A 45 9.01 -4.84 -1.53
N ARG A 46 7.88 -4.75 -0.83
CA ARG A 46 7.41 -3.52 -0.17
C ARG A 46 7.23 -3.70 1.34
N SER A 47 8.03 -4.55 1.97
CA SER A 47 8.05 -4.69 3.42
C SER A 47 9.40 -5.18 3.91
N GLU A 48 10.42 -4.35 3.77
CA GLU A 48 11.42 -4.28 4.83
C GLU A 48 11.04 -3.14 5.78
N THR A 49 9.86 -3.26 6.40
CA THR A 49 9.66 -2.69 7.72
C THR A 49 10.05 -3.77 8.70
N VAL A 50 11.32 -3.73 9.12
CA VAL A 50 11.80 -4.48 10.27
C VAL A 50 10.83 -4.21 11.42
N VAL A 51 10.05 -5.23 11.80
CA VAL A 51 9.22 -5.19 13.02
C VAL A 51 10.18 -5.31 14.20
N VAL A 52 10.89 -4.23 14.49
CA VAL A 52 11.40 -3.99 15.83
C VAL A 52 10.18 -3.71 16.71
N PRO A 53 10.04 -4.33 17.89
CA PRO A 53 8.97 -4.00 18.82
C PRO A 53 8.99 -2.49 19.07
N GLU A 54 7.97 -1.79 18.56
CA GLU A 54 7.94 -0.34 18.42
C GLU A 54 7.99 0.37 19.79
N PRO A 55 8.94 1.28 20.03
CA PRO A 55 8.63 2.49 20.75
C PRO A 55 7.84 3.40 19.79
N LYS A 56 6.67 3.93 20.22
CA LYS A 56 5.78 4.80 19.43
C LYS A 56 6.50 6.08 18.93
N VAL A 57 7.22 5.99 17.81
CA VAL A 57 7.87 7.13 17.15
C VAL A 57 7.25 7.30 15.77
N ARG A 58 6.41 8.33 15.57
CA ARG A 58 5.92 8.70 14.23
C ARG A 58 7.05 9.37 13.46
N LEU A 59 7.76 8.59 12.65
CA LEU A 59 8.70 9.09 11.65
C LEU A 59 7.93 9.70 10.48
N MET A 60 8.23 10.93 10.10
CA MET A 60 7.84 11.43 8.78
C MET A 60 8.68 10.64 7.76
N ALA A 61 8.03 9.69 7.06
CA ALA A 61 8.65 8.58 6.34
C ALA A 61 9.62 8.93 5.19
N ASN A 62 9.92 10.21 4.96
CA ASN A 62 10.87 10.65 3.94
C ASN A 62 11.89 11.71 4.41
N THR A 63 11.85 12.14 5.68
CA THR A 63 12.75 13.18 6.21
C THR A 63 13.56 12.73 7.42
N GLY A 64 13.27 11.53 7.97
CA GLY A 64 13.89 11.05 9.20
C GLY A 64 13.51 11.87 10.43
N CYS A 65 12.54 12.77 10.30
CA CYS A 65 12.10 13.65 11.38
C CYS A 65 11.09 12.95 12.30
N PHE A 66 11.14 13.27 13.58
CA PHE A 66 10.18 12.77 14.57
C PHE A 66 9.82 13.83 15.62
N TRP A 67 8.60 13.75 16.14
CA TRP A 67 8.18 14.56 17.27
C TRP A 67 8.63 13.93 18.59
N SER A 68 9.37 14.70 19.38
CA SER A 68 9.88 14.32 20.70
C SER A 68 9.05 14.97 21.81
N GLY A 69 8.69 14.18 22.82
CA GLY A 69 7.93 14.59 24.01
C GLY A 69 6.59 13.86 24.16
N THR A 70 6.35 13.26 25.33
CA THR A 70 5.18 12.40 25.58
C THR A 70 4.02 13.19 26.17
N SER A 71 2.83 13.07 25.57
CA SER A 71 1.59 13.64 26.10
C SER A 71 1.03 12.80 27.26
N PRO A 72 0.37 13.39 28.28
CA PRO A 72 -0.14 14.76 28.33
C PRO A 72 0.78 15.84 28.94
N PHE A 73 1.97 15.59 29.48
CA PHE A 73 2.87 16.67 29.95
C PHE A 73 4.27 16.52 29.35
N CYS A 74 4.62 17.32 28.34
CA CYS A 74 5.73 17.03 27.43
C CYS A 74 6.90 18.01 27.57
N ASN A 75 8.15 17.55 27.61
CA ASN A 75 9.32 18.41 27.37
C ASN A 75 10.28 17.67 26.43
N GLY A 76 10.04 17.80 25.12
CA GLY A 76 10.81 17.09 24.10
C GLY A 76 12.31 17.40 24.12
N PHE A 77 13.12 16.47 23.64
CA PHE A 77 14.57 16.62 23.44
C PHE A 77 15.02 16.00 22.13
N CYS A 78 15.91 16.70 21.42
CA CYS A 78 16.57 16.17 20.23
C CYS A 78 17.95 15.68 20.63
N GLY A 79 18.20 14.38 20.46
CA GLY A 79 19.50 13.77 20.75
C GLY A 79 20.59 14.21 19.79
N LYS A 80 21.81 13.71 20.02
CA LYS A 80 22.95 13.94 19.11
C LYS A 80 22.60 13.43 17.70
N GLY A 81 23.03 14.18 16.67
CA GLY A 81 22.71 13.87 15.28
C GLY A 81 21.37 14.43 14.81
N PHE A 82 20.59 15.06 15.69
CA PHE A 82 19.32 15.69 15.35
C PHE A 82 19.26 17.14 15.81
N ASN A 83 18.65 18.01 15.00
CA ASN A 83 18.35 19.38 15.36
C ASN A 83 16.85 19.58 15.59
N MET A 84 16.51 20.48 16.50
CA MET A 84 15.13 20.93 16.70
C MET A 84 14.79 21.95 15.61
N ILE A 85 13.76 21.64 14.82
CA ILE A 85 13.28 22.55 13.76
C ILE A 85 11.96 23.24 14.12
N VAL A 86 11.09 22.57 14.88
CA VAL A 86 9.77 23.11 15.26
C VAL A 86 9.44 22.77 16.70
N LYS A 87 8.67 23.63 17.36
CA LYS A 87 8.06 23.39 18.68
C LYS A 87 6.55 23.50 18.56
N ASP A 88 5.83 22.52 19.08
CA ASP A 88 4.37 22.51 19.05
C ASP A 88 3.83 21.78 20.30
N LYS A 89 2.68 22.22 20.83
CA LYS A 89 2.00 21.52 21.91
C LYS A 89 1.27 20.26 21.43
N SER A 90 0.97 20.15 20.14
CA SER A 90 0.19 19.07 19.53
C SER A 90 0.84 18.53 18.24
N GLY A 91 2.15 18.67 18.05
CA GLY A 91 2.81 18.36 16.78
C GLY A 91 2.60 16.94 16.23
N ASP A 92 2.38 15.95 17.11
CA ASP A 92 2.06 14.56 16.77
C ASP A 92 0.54 14.26 16.75
N GLY A 93 -0.30 15.29 16.92
CA GLY A 93 -1.74 15.22 17.04
C GLY A 93 -2.27 15.11 18.47
N ILE A 94 -1.42 14.89 19.48
CA ILE A 94 -1.85 14.75 20.88
C ILE A 94 -1.33 15.90 21.73
N ARG A 95 -2.24 16.69 22.31
CA ARG A 95 -1.88 17.93 22.99
C ARG A 95 -1.21 17.73 24.36
N CYS A 96 -0.17 18.51 24.62
CA CYS A 96 0.43 18.67 25.95
C CYS A 96 -0.41 19.63 26.79
N TRP A 97 -0.78 19.21 28.00
CA TRP A 97 -1.32 20.03 29.07
C TRP A 97 -0.26 21.03 29.59
N PHE A 98 0.99 20.60 29.78
CA PHE A 98 2.15 21.42 30.17
C PHE A 98 3.38 21.06 29.33
N GLY A 99 4.26 22.05 29.10
CA GLY A 99 5.45 21.95 28.27
C GLY A 99 5.18 21.93 26.75
N ILE A 100 6.15 21.46 25.95
CA ILE A 100 6.13 21.47 24.47
C ILE A 100 6.78 20.23 23.86
N LYS A 101 6.30 19.81 22.68
CA LYS A 101 6.97 18.85 21.81
C LYS A 101 7.98 19.56 20.92
N LYS A 102 8.98 18.82 20.47
CA LYS A 102 10.02 19.29 19.54
C LYS A 102 10.06 18.39 18.33
N LEU A 103 9.96 18.94 17.13
CA LEU A 103 10.23 18.21 15.90
C LEU A 103 11.74 18.16 15.72
N CYS A 104 12.28 16.95 15.79
CA CYS A 104 13.70 16.66 15.68
C CYS A 104 13.97 16.05 14.30
N CYS A 105 14.88 16.65 13.54
CA CYS A 105 15.29 16.15 12.22
C CYS A 105 16.80 15.90 12.19
N PRO A 106 17.28 14.94 11.38
CA PRO A 106 18.70 14.69 11.24
C PRO A 106 19.47 15.96 10.87
N LEU A 107 20.66 16.13 11.45
CA LEU A 107 21.62 17.13 10.97
C LEU A 107 22.04 16.70 9.57
N GLN A 108 21.68 17.49 8.56
CA GLN A 108 22.25 17.32 7.22
C GLN A 108 23.71 17.81 7.33
N GLY A 109 24.64 16.86 7.33
CA GLY A 109 26.08 17.10 7.36
C GLY A 109 26.63 17.49 5.99
#